data_AF-A0A523PXJ1-F1
#
_entry.id   AF-A0A523PXJ1-F1
#
_cell.length_a   1.000
_cell.length_b   1.000
_cell.length_c   1.000
_cell.angle_alpha   90.00
_cell.angle_beta   90.00
_cell.angle_gamma   90.00
#
_symmetry.space_group_name_H-M   'P 1'
#
loop_
_entity.id
_entity.type
_entity.pdbx_description
1 polymer ?
#
loop_
_entity_poly.entity_id
_entity_poly.type
_entity_poly.pdbx_seq_one_letter_code
_entity_poly.pdbx_strand_id
1 'polypeptide(L)'
;MKKLEFKIEILSEPRKVYQTMLGLENKSRGQWASMGKGGADFIIDDLALLRLGRCTFKGDWNNITISNFRIERPMVNGKYAFYSTEAGPQIGNISGITTNVIMKNCDIRGTVDDSTAFYFVQSGLVTNNHWEDGGGVNVGNGTNSEKLIFQNNTHINNPLQFNP
;
A
#
# COMPACT_ATOMS: atom_id res chain seq x y z
N MET A 1 -6.69 7.89 -27.40
CA MET A 1 -7.03 7.57 -26.00
C MET A 1 -7.17 8.89 -25.23
N LYS A 2 -8.26 9.02 -24.47
CA LYS A 2 -8.67 10.24 -23.76
C LYS A 2 -7.81 10.46 -22.51
N LYS A 3 -7.51 11.73 -22.21
CA LYS A 3 -6.76 12.25 -21.05
C LYS A 3 -7.54 11.92 -19.76
N LEU A 4 -6.89 11.32 -18.77
CA LEU A 4 -7.45 11.19 -17.41
C LEU A 4 -7.14 12.48 -16.64
N GLU A 5 -8.16 13.09 -16.05
CA GLU A 5 -8.03 14.24 -15.15
C GLU A 5 -8.18 13.76 -13.69
N PHE A 6 -7.27 14.20 -12.82
CA PHE A 6 -7.32 13.92 -11.39
C PHE A 6 -8.00 15.10 -10.69
N LYS A 7 -9.01 14.82 -9.85
CA LYS A 7 -9.55 15.81 -8.91
C LYS A 7 -9.03 15.46 -7.51
N ILE A 8 -8.12 16.27 -7.00
CA ILE A 8 -7.68 16.23 -5.59
C ILE A 8 -8.51 17.29 -4.85
N GLU A 9 -9.44 16.88 -4.00
CA GLU A 9 -10.15 17.79 -3.10
C GLU A 9 -9.41 17.86 -1.76
N ILE A 10 -8.88 19.04 -1.43
CA ILE A 10 -8.28 19.32 -0.12
C ILE A 10 -9.38 19.86 0.78
N LEU A 11 -9.87 19.03 1.69
CA LEU A 11 -10.96 19.36 2.63
C LEU A 11 -10.40 19.94 3.95
N SER A 12 -9.75 21.11 3.92
CA SER A 12 -9.66 22.05 5.06
C SER A 12 -8.67 23.21 4.79
N GLU A 13 -8.92 24.36 5.44
CA GLU A 13 -8.15 25.60 5.25
C GLU A 13 -6.68 25.50 5.72
N PRO A 14 -5.73 26.17 5.03
CA PRO A 14 -4.30 25.98 5.23
C PRO A 14 -3.80 26.80 6.42
N ARG A 15 -3.70 26.19 7.61
CA ARG A 15 -2.81 26.71 8.66
C ARG A 15 -1.42 26.12 8.49
N LYS A 16 -0.53 26.89 7.84
CA LYS A 16 0.92 26.66 7.68
C LYS A 16 1.28 25.30 7.08
N VAL A 17 1.37 25.27 5.76
CA VAL A 17 1.92 24.15 4.97
C VAL A 17 3.43 24.05 5.23
N TYR A 18 3.83 23.17 6.13
CA TYR A 18 5.18 22.61 6.11
C TYR A 18 5.19 21.46 5.10
N GLN A 19 5.66 21.76 3.89
CA GLN A 19 6.18 20.84 2.88
C GLN A 19 5.46 19.48 2.76
N THR A 20 4.21 19.50 2.29
CA THR A 20 3.48 18.30 1.87
C THR A 20 3.91 17.90 0.45
N MET A 21 4.96 17.08 0.31
CA MET A 21 5.19 16.38 -0.96
C MET A 21 4.18 15.23 -1.11
N LEU A 22 3.03 15.53 -1.72
CA LEU A 22 2.14 14.54 -2.32
C LEU A 22 2.82 13.99 -3.59
N GLY A 23 3.53 12.87 -3.48
CA GLY A 23 4.29 12.29 -4.58
C GLY A 23 3.71 10.97 -5.10
N LEU A 24 2.78 11.03 -6.06
CA LEU A 24 2.61 9.94 -7.04
C LEU A 24 3.70 10.11 -8.10
N GLU A 25 4.87 9.52 -7.88
CA GLU A 25 5.97 9.56 -8.85
C GLU A 25 5.89 8.35 -9.80
N ASN A 26 5.76 8.63 -11.11
CA ASN A 26 5.87 7.65 -12.19
C ASN A 26 7.35 7.34 -12.45
N LYS A 27 7.75 6.06 -12.41
CA LYS A 27 9.16 5.65 -12.44
C LYS A 27 9.49 4.80 -13.63
N SER A 28 9.81 5.46 -14.73
CA SER A 28 10.64 4.86 -15.76
C SER A 28 12.10 4.65 -15.32
N ARG A 29 12.53 5.02 -14.09
CA ARG A 29 13.95 4.94 -13.64
C ARG A 29 14.19 4.74 -12.12
N GLY A 30 13.65 3.67 -11.53
CA GLY A 30 14.27 3.05 -10.34
C GLY A 30 14.30 3.83 -9.02
N GLN A 31 13.16 4.32 -8.53
CA GLN A 31 13.02 4.82 -7.14
C GLN A 31 11.69 4.34 -6.52
N TRP A 32 11.34 4.75 -5.30
CA TRP A 32 10.13 4.32 -4.56
C TRP A 32 9.04 5.39 -4.62
N ALA A 33 7.77 5.07 -4.92
CA ALA A 33 6.69 6.06 -4.79
C ALA A 33 6.39 6.27 -3.30
N SER A 34 7.20 7.13 -2.67
CA SER A 34 7.07 7.49 -1.26
C SER A 34 5.94 8.50 -1.13
N MET A 35 4.83 8.12 -0.50
CA MET A 35 3.66 8.97 -0.33
C MET A 35 3.86 10.06 0.75
N GLY A 36 4.96 10.02 1.50
CA GLY A 36 5.39 11.08 2.43
C GLY A 36 6.26 10.55 3.57
N LYS A 37 6.72 11.45 4.44
CA LYS A 37 7.37 11.15 5.73
C LYS A 37 6.45 11.63 6.85
N GLY A 38 5.57 10.74 7.31
CA GLY A 38 4.53 11.01 8.29
C GLY A 38 3.38 11.90 7.78
N GLY A 39 2.29 11.91 8.55
CA GLY A 39 1.09 12.68 8.24
C GLY A 39 -0.18 12.10 8.86
N ALA A 40 -1.33 12.68 8.55
CA ALA A 40 -2.61 12.15 8.97
C ALA A 40 -3.67 12.24 7.86
N ASP A 41 -4.73 11.45 7.99
CA ASP A 41 -5.95 11.51 7.18
C ASP A 41 -5.69 11.32 5.68
N PHE A 42 -4.96 10.25 5.34
CA PHE A 42 -4.62 9.93 3.95
C PHE A 42 -5.57 8.89 3.38
N ILE A 43 -6.11 9.15 2.18
CA ILE A 43 -7.04 8.26 1.50
C ILE A 43 -6.54 7.94 0.09
N ILE A 44 -6.44 6.65 -0.21
CA ILE A 44 -6.36 6.11 -1.57
C ILE A 44 -7.69 5.42 -1.84
N ASP A 45 -8.41 5.87 -2.86
CA ASP A 45 -9.64 5.23 -3.31
C ASP A 45 -9.69 5.12 -4.84
N ASP A 46 -10.19 3.99 -5.34
CA ASP A 46 -10.35 3.68 -6.77
C ASP A 46 -9.10 3.94 -7.61
N LEU A 47 -7.99 3.28 -7.23
CA LEU A 47 -6.69 3.46 -7.88
C LEU A 47 -6.12 2.12 -8.37
N ALA A 48 -5.64 2.13 -9.62
CA ALA A 48 -4.94 0.99 -10.21
C ALA A 48 -3.45 1.31 -10.44
N LEU A 49 -2.57 0.43 -9.95
CA LEU A 49 -1.13 0.52 -10.17
C LEU A 49 -0.72 -0.45 -11.29
N LEU A 50 -0.57 0.10 -12.50
CA LEU A 50 -0.39 -0.66 -13.75
C LEU A 50 1.06 -1.02 -14.10
N ARG A 51 2.05 -0.36 -13.48
CA ARG A 51 3.49 -0.53 -13.76
C ARG A 51 4.32 -0.39 -12.47
N LEU A 52 5.61 -0.77 -12.56
CA LEU A 52 6.62 -0.72 -11.51
C LEU A 52 6.42 0.42 -10.50
N GLY A 53 6.18 0.05 -9.24
CA GLY A 53 6.01 0.98 -8.14
C GLY A 53 5.59 0.26 -6.87
N ARG A 54 5.85 0.90 -5.72
CA ARG A 54 5.36 0.50 -4.39
C ARG A 54 4.67 1.72 -3.80
N CYS A 55 3.46 1.57 -3.29
CA CYS A 55 2.83 2.62 -2.49
C CYS A 55 3.43 2.55 -1.08
N THR A 56 4.26 3.51 -0.67
CA THR A 56 4.94 3.44 0.63
C THR A 56 4.60 4.61 1.54
N PHE A 57 4.12 4.31 2.74
CA PHE A 57 3.92 5.25 3.84
C PHE A 57 5.05 5.07 4.86
N LYS A 58 5.96 6.04 4.95
CA LYS A 58 7.08 6.01 5.93
C LYS A 58 6.89 7.08 7.00
N GLY A 59 7.40 6.86 8.21
CA GLY A 59 7.29 7.78 9.34
C GLY A 59 5.99 7.63 10.14
N ASP A 60 5.72 8.59 11.02
CA ASP A 60 4.54 8.58 11.90
C ASP A 60 3.27 8.94 11.13
N TRP A 61 2.37 7.97 10.95
CA TRP A 61 1.11 8.17 10.25
C TRP A 61 -0.10 7.87 11.14
N ASN A 62 -1.16 8.65 10.97
CA ASN A 62 -2.46 8.35 11.59
C ASN A 62 -3.58 8.40 10.55
N ASN A 63 -4.54 7.47 10.62
CA ASN A 63 -5.71 7.45 9.73
C ASN A 63 -5.32 7.30 8.24
N ILE A 64 -4.85 6.11 7.85
CA ILE A 64 -4.64 5.76 6.44
C ILE A 64 -5.81 4.89 5.98
N THR A 65 -6.49 5.28 4.90
CA THR A 65 -7.48 4.44 4.22
C THR A 65 -7.00 4.09 2.82
N ILE A 66 -6.97 2.80 2.49
CA ILE A 66 -6.76 2.29 1.14
C ILE A 66 -8.00 1.48 0.78
N SER A 67 -8.75 1.93 -0.22
CA SER A 67 -9.93 1.23 -0.71
C SER A 67 -9.95 1.10 -2.22
N ASN A 68 -10.58 0.02 -2.70
CA ASN A 68 -10.77 -0.24 -4.14
C ASN A 68 -9.46 -0.14 -4.94
N PHE A 69 -8.35 -0.51 -4.31
CA PHE A 69 -7.02 -0.41 -4.89
C PHE A 69 -6.66 -1.71 -5.59
N ARG A 70 -6.09 -1.63 -6.79
CA ARG A 70 -5.66 -2.83 -7.51
C ARG A 70 -4.26 -2.73 -8.09
N ILE A 71 -3.59 -3.86 -8.14
CA ILE A 71 -2.33 -4.03 -8.85
C ILE A 71 -2.59 -4.89 -10.08
N GLU A 72 -2.43 -4.29 -11.26
CA GLU A 72 -2.53 -5.01 -12.53
C GLU A 72 -1.12 -5.33 -13.04
N ARG A 73 -0.88 -6.59 -13.39
CA ARG A 73 0.39 -7.07 -13.91
C ARG A 73 0.21 -7.83 -15.22
N PRO A 74 1.11 -7.64 -16.20
CA PRO A 74 1.05 -8.41 -17.42
C PRO A 74 1.33 -9.88 -17.13
N MET A 75 0.58 -10.75 -17.79
CA MET A 75 0.85 -12.19 -17.78
C MET A 75 1.69 -12.58 -18.98
N VAL A 76 2.64 -13.49 -18.78
CA VAL A 76 3.40 -14.17 -19.83
C VAL A 76 3.06 -15.66 -19.72
N ASN A 77 2.45 -16.22 -20.78
CA ASN A 77 2.00 -17.62 -20.82
C ASN A 77 1.06 -18.01 -19.65
N GLY A 78 0.11 -17.13 -19.32
CA GLY A 78 -0.87 -17.38 -18.25
C GLY A 78 -0.33 -17.29 -16.83
N LYS A 79 0.91 -16.81 -16.65
CA LYS A 79 1.53 -16.55 -15.35
C LYS A 79 1.91 -15.09 -15.23
N TYR A 80 1.83 -14.51 -14.03
CA TYR A 80 2.34 -13.15 -13.82
C TYR A 80 3.84 -13.07 -14.14
N ALA A 81 4.24 -12.03 -14.87
CA ALA A 81 5.64 -11.82 -15.19
C ALA A 81 6.44 -11.50 -13.92
N PHE A 82 7.61 -12.15 -13.77
CA PHE A 82 8.48 -11.94 -12.62
C PHE A 82 9.32 -10.67 -12.81
N TYR A 83 9.16 -9.69 -11.93
CA TYR A 83 9.94 -8.45 -11.91
C TYR A 83 10.58 -8.24 -10.52
N SER A 84 11.90 -8.01 -10.48
CA SER A 84 12.68 -8.00 -9.23
C SER A 84 12.36 -6.88 -8.22
N THR A 85 11.49 -5.94 -8.55
CA THR A 85 11.21 -4.74 -7.74
C THR A 85 9.72 -4.51 -7.46
N GLU A 86 8.86 -5.48 -7.78
CA GLU A 86 7.41 -5.29 -7.68
C GLU A 86 6.85 -5.74 -6.34
N ALA A 87 6.39 -4.76 -5.55
CA ALA A 87 5.72 -4.94 -4.27
C ALA A 87 4.39 -4.19 -4.26
N GLY A 88 3.45 -4.64 -3.43
CA GLY A 88 2.24 -3.88 -3.13
C GLY A 88 2.43 -2.87 -2.00
N PRO A 89 1.33 -2.33 -1.44
CA PRO A 89 1.40 -1.27 -0.45
C PRO A 89 2.27 -1.65 0.75
N GLN A 90 3.14 -0.73 1.18
CA GLN A 90 3.83 -0.79 2.44
C GLN A 90 3.33 0.34 3.34
N ILE A 91 2.82 -0.05 4.49
CA ILE A 91 2.24 0.84 5.47
C ILE A 91 3.13 0.79 6.71
N GLY A 92 3.71 1.94 7.01
CA GLY A 92 4.66 2.13 8.11
C GLY A 92 6.08 1.64 7.83
N ASN A 93 6.98 1.94 8.76
CA ASN A 93 8.38 1.52 8.78
C ASN A 93 9.00 1.76 10.18
N ILE A 94 10.26 1.35 10.38
CA ILE A 94 11.01 1.58 11.63
C ILE A 94 11.17 3.05 12.05
N SER A 95 10.79 4.01 11.20
CA SER A 95 11.01 5.45 11.44
C SER A 95 9.82 6.12 12.14
N GLY A 96 8.76 5.38 12.46
CA GLY A 96 7.60 5.94 13.14
C GLY A 96 6.47 4.93 13.35
N ILE A 97 5.52 5.31 14.21
CA ILE A 97 4.33 4.51 14.52
C ILE A 97 3.21 4.88 13.56
N THR A 98 2.56 3.88 12.98
CA THR A 98 1.36 4.05 12.16
C THR A 98 0.11 3.55 12.89
N THR A 99 -0.95 4.36 12.97
CA THR A 99 -2.21 4.02 13.65
C THR A 99 -3.42 4.20 12.74
N ASN A 100 -4.49 3.47 13.07
CA ASN A 100 -5.80 3.54 12.42
C ASN A 100 -5.73 3.32 10.90
N VAL A 101 -5.21 2.16 10.50
CA VAL A 101 -5.12 1.76 9.10
C VAL A 101 -6.38 1.03 8.68
N ILE A 102 -7.00 1.43 7.58
CA ILE A 102 -8.09 0.70 6.94
C ILE A 102 -7.64 0.29 5.54
N MET A 103 -7.64 -1.00 5.25
CA MET A 103 -7.41 -1.51 3.90
C MET A 103 -8.56 -2.42 3.49
N LYS A 104 -9.32 -2.02 2.46
CA LYS A 104 -10.54 -2.73 2.07
C LYS A 104 -10.81 -2.83 0.59
N ASN A 105 -11.42 -3.92 0.16
CA ASN A 105 -11.83 -4.14 -1.24
C ASN A 105 -10.66 -3.99 -2.23
N CYS A 106 -9.44 -4.35 -1.82
CA CYS A 106 -8.28 -4.29 -2.68
C CYS A 106 -8.06 -5.61 -3.42
N ASP A 107 -7.54 -5.53 -4.63
CA ASP A 107 -7.20 -6.69 -5.46
C ASP A 107 -5.73 -6.63 -5.89
N ILE A 108 -4.89 -7.42 -5.22
CA ILE A 108 -3.43 -7.38 -5.40
C ILE A 108 -2.92 -8.73 -5.87
N ARG A 109 -2.41 -8.78 -7.10
CA ARG A 109 -1.98 -10.02 -7.74
C ARG A 109 -0.59 -9.91 -8.35
N GLY A 110 0.15 -11.01 -8.36
CA GLY A 110 1.38 -11.13 -9.12
C GLY A 110 2.53 -10.25 -8.61
N THR A 111 2.62 -10.01 -7.30
CA THR A 111 3.77 -9.28 -6.73
C THR A 111 4.94 -10.22 -6.48
N VAL A 112 6.17 -9.73 -6.62
CA VAL A 112 7.37 -10.54 -6.40
C VAL A 112 7.85 -10.46 -4.94
N ASP A 113 7.85 -9.26 -4.38
CA ASP A 113 8.07 -9.01 -2.95
C ASP A 113 6.70 -9.03 -2.23
N ASP A 114 6.60 -8.40 -1.05
CA ASP A 114 5.35 -8.25 -0.31
C ASP A 114 4.21 -7.77 -1.19
N SER A 115 3.14 -8.57 -1.27
CA SER A 115 1.86 -8.14 -1.82
C SER A 115 1.23 -7.03 -0.99
N THR A 116 1.47 -7.04 0.33
CA THR A 116 1.19 -5.92 1.22
C THR A 116 2.07 -6.07 2.45
N ALA A 117 2.59 -4.97 2.97
CA ALA A 117 3.42 -4.98 4.18
C ALA A 117 2.89 -4.00 5.23
N PHE A 118 2.81 -4.45 6.48
CA PHE A 118 2.44 -3.67 7.65
C PHE A 118 3.59 -3.70 8.65
N TYR A 119 4.32 -2.58 8.75
CA TYR A 119 5.45 -2.44 9.66
C TYR A 119 5.18 -1.33 10.66
N PHE A 120 5.32 -1.61 11.97
CA PHE A 120 5.07 -0.62 13.04
C PHE A 120 3.64 -0.06 13.01
N VAL A 121 2.66 -0.91 12.68
CA VAL A 121 1.24 -0.55 12.64
C VAL A 121 0.54 -1.00 13.92
N GLN A 122 0.06 -0.06 14.73
CA GLN A 122 -0.50 -0.34 16.06
C GLN A 122 -2.01 -0.57 16.09
N SER A 123 -2.72 -0.26 15.01
CA SER A 123 -4.14 -0.54 14.89
C SER A 123 -4.60 -0.46 13.43
N GLY A 124 -5.52 -1.35 13.08
CA GLY A 124 -6.16 -1.28 11.78
C GLY A 124 -7.10 -2.44 11.46
N LEU A 125 -7.90 -2.23 10.42
CA LEU A 125 -8.80 -3.21 9.85
C LEU A 125 -8.41 -3.49 8.40
N VAL A 126 -8.13 -4.74 8.12
CA VAL A 126 -7.76 -5.23 6.79
C VAL A 126 -8.85 -6.21 6.37
N THR A 127 -9.74 -5.79 5.46
CA THR A 127 -10.96 -6.57 5.19
C THR A 127 -11.41 -6.63 3.73
N ASN A 128 -12.02 -7.74 3.31
CA ASN A 128 -12.54 -7.92 1.96
C ASN A 128 -11.48 -7.72 0.85
N ASN A 129 -10.22 -8.07 1.11
CA ASN A 129 -9.15 -7.98 0.13
C ASN A 129 -8.90 -9.33 -0.54
N HIS A 130 -8.37 -9.28 -1.76
CA HIS A 130 -7.94 -10.44 -2.53
C HIS A 130 -6.45 -10.35 -2.82
N TRP A 131 -5.73 -11.42 -2.51
CA TRP A 131 -4.30 -11.56 -2.69
C TRP A 131 -3.99 -12.86 -3.43
N GLU A 132 -3.31 -12.75 -4.57
CA GLU A 132 -3.07 -13.91 -5.44
C GLU A 132 -1.66 -13.91 -6.03
N ASP A 133 -1.01 -15.08 -5.99
CA ASP A 133 0.31 -15.32 -6.61
C ASP A 133 1.33 -14.22 -6.29
N GLY A 134 1.49 -13.91 -5.00
CA GLY A 134 2.33 -12.81 -4.50
C GLY A 134 3.40 -13.28 -3.50
N GLY A 135 4.39 -12.44 -3.22
CA GLY A 135 5.45 -12.72 -2.24
C GLY A 135 5.02 -12.76 -0.77
N GLY A 136 3.75 -12.47 -0.46
CA GLY A 136 3.18 -12.57 0.88
C GLY A 136 2.46 -11.30 1.33
N VAL A 137 1.54 -11.43 2.29
CA VAL A 137 1.15 -10.31 3.14
C VAL A 137 2.02 -10.39 4.39
N ASN A 138 2.87 -9.38 4.59
CA ASN A 138 3.82 -9.37 5.69
C ASN A 138 3.35 -8.44 6.81
N VAL A 139 3.21 -9.02 8.00
CA VAL A 139 2.91 -8.29 9.22
C VAL A 139 4.14 -8.38 10.12
N GLY A 140 4.83 -7.27 10.26
CA GLY A 140 6.05 -7.17 11.07
C GLY A 140 7.34 -7.43 10.31
N ASN A 141 8.43 -6.87 10.86
CA ASN A 141 9.82 -7.17 10.54
C ASN A 141 10.65 -6.82 11.79
N GLY A 142 10.58 -7.67 12.83
CA GLY A 142 11.34 -7.51 14.06
C GLY A 142 10.76 -6.48 15.04
N THR A 143 9.51 -6.67 15.48
CA THR A 143 8.70 -5.89 16.45
C THR A 143 7.75 -4.78 15.93
N ASN A 144 6.63 -4.60 16.67
CA ASN A 144 5.71 -3.45 16.77
C ASN A 144 4.49 -3.31 15.84
N SER A 145 4.09 -4.34 15.08
CA SER A 145 2.72 -4.35 14.53
C SER A 145 1.75 -5.06 15.48
N GLU A 146 0.74 -4.35 15.97
CA GLU A 146 -0.22 -4.83 16.97
C GLU A 146 -1.66 -4.51 16.54
N LYS A 147 -2.63 -5.27 17.03
CA LYS A 147 -4.07 -4.98 16.91
C LYS A 147 -4.54 -4.74 15.47
N LEU A 148 -3.91 -5.39 14.50
CA LEU A 148 -4.40 -5.50 13.13
C LEU A 148 -5.44 -6.63 13.07
N ILE A 149 -6.62 -6.30 12.57
CA ILE A 149 -7.72 -7.23 12.42
C ILE A 149 -7.84 -7.59 10.93
N PHE A 150 -7.66 -8.87 10.60
CA PHE A 150 -7.86 -9.40 9.25
C PHE A 150 -9.21 -10.11 9.18
N GLN A 151 -10.11 -9.65 8.31
CA GLN A 151 -11.48 -10.17 8.19
C GLN A 151 -11.92 -10.34 6.75
N ASN A 152 -12.48 -11.49 6.39
CA ASN A 152 -13.05 -11.75 5.07
C ASN A 152 -12.07 -11.51 3.90
N ASN A 153 -10.79 -11.80 4.10
CA ASN A 153 -9.80 -11.71 3.02
C ASN A 153 -9.59 -13.07 2.36
N THR A 154 -9.24 -13.04 1.07
CA THR A 154 -8.93 -14.22 0.27
C THR A 154 -7.45 -14.23 -0.08
N HIS A 155 -6.79 -15.36 0.19
CA HIS A 155 -5.38 -15.60 -0.15
C HIS A 155 -5.27 -16.83 -1.04
N ILE A 156 -4.74 -16.68 -2.25
CA ILE A 156 -4.50 -17.77 -3.20
C ILE A 156 -3.02 -17.77 -3.55
N ASN A 157 -2.27 -18.82 -3.18
CA ASN A 157 -0.81 -18.89 -3.39
C ASN A 157 -0.05 -17.62 -2.91
N ASN A 158 -0.56 -16.96 -1.87
CA ASN A 158 0.01 -15.74 -1.35
C ASN A 158 0.03 -15.80 0.20
N PRO A 159 1.17 -16.15 0.81
CA PRO A 159 1.23 -16.47 2.23
C PRO A 159 0.97 -15.25 3.11
N LEU A 160 0.23 -15.42 4.21
CA LEU A 160 0.17 -14.43 5.28
C LEU A 160 1.29 -14.75 6.30
N GLN A 161 2.27 -13.85 6.43
CA GLN A 161 3.44 -14.05 7.29
C GLN A 161 3.40 -13.07 8.45
N PHE A 162 3.48 -13.62 9.66
CA PHE A 162 3.65 -12.84 10.89
C PHE A 162 5.11 -12.97 11.32
N ASN A 163 5.87 -11.89 11.14
CA ASN A 163 7.27 -11.84 11.54
C ASN A 163 7.35 -11.11 12.89
N PRO A 164 7.56 -11.84 14.00
CA PRO A 164 7.67 -11.24 15.33
C PRO A 164 8.82 -10.22 15.41
#